data_AF-A0A7K1TM84-F1
#
_entry.id   AF-A0A7K1TM84-F1
#
_cell.length_a   1.000
_cell.length_b   1.000
_cell.length_c   1.000
_cell.angle_alpha   90.00
_cell.angle_beta   90.00
_cell.angle_gamma   90.00
#
_symmetry.space_group_name_H-M   'P 1'
#
loop_
_entity.id
_entity.type
_entity.pdbx_description
1 polymer ?
#
loop_
_entity_poly.entity_id
_entity_poly.type
_entity_poly.pdbx_seq_one_letter_code
_entity_poly.pdbx_strand_id
1 'polypeptide(L)'
;MTSQHTRLSPLEVRERAACMCDHGFACSSFAPGHALHLIQARMASATPLGWTDAIVEEADPASGILSLRTLDGDLHVIWNSGGAALEAPAGSPVALHSDYGVLAYGRTQFNVAAV
;
A
#
# COMPACT_ATOMS: atom_id res chain seq x y z
N MET A 1 6.01 26.46 43.50
CA MET A 1 6.98 26.37 42.39
C MET A 1 6.24 25.97 41.13
N THR A 2 5.94 26.94 40.27
CA THR A 2 5.26 26.76 38.98
C THR A 2 6.30 26.46 37.90
N SER A 3 6.20 25.32 37.24
CA SER A 3 7.08 24.95 36.13
C SER A 3 6.67 25.71 34.87
N GLN A 4 7.62 26.37 34.20
CA GLN A 4 7.42 27.01 32.90
C GLN A 4 7.40 25.96 31.80
N HIS A 5 6.29 25.85 31.07
CA HIS A 5 6.24 25.07 29.83
C HIS A 5 6.89 25.85 28.70
N THR A 6 8.03 25.37 28.20
CA THR A 6 8.66 25.88 26.98
C THR A 6 7.76 25.57 25.78
N ARG A 7 7.17 26.59 25.16
CA ARG A 7 6.50 26.44 23.86
C ARG A 7 7.55 26.49 22.76
N LEU A 8 7.91 25.34 22.21
CA LEU A 8 8.70 25.26 20.98
C LEU A 8 7.83 25.74 19.82
N SER A 9 8.31 26.71 19.03
CA SER A 9 7.61 27.11 17.80
C SER A 9 7.78 26.01 16.75
N PRO A 10 6.75 25.64 15.96
CA PRO A 10 6.95 24.75 14.83
C PRO A 10 7.91 25.41 13.84
N LEU A 11 9.01 24.74 13.51
CA LEU A 11 9.83 25.14 12.37
C LEU A 11 9.02 24.86 11.10
N GLU A 12 8.99 25.81 10.16
CA GLU A 12 8.45 25.55 8.83
C GLU A 12 9.28 24.44 8.16
N VAL A 13 8.67 23.30 7.89
CA VAL A 13 9.32 22.18 7.19
C VAL A 13 9.60 22.63 5.76
N ARG A 14 10.83 23.06 5.51
CA ARG A 14 11.37 23.36 4.18
C ARG A 14 12.23 22.21 3.69
N GLU A 15 11.61 21.05 3.50
CA GLU A 15 12.13 20.05 2.58
C GLU A 15 10.97 19.14 2.15
N ARG A 16 10.78 18.95 0.85
CA ARG A 16 10.00 17.80 0.36
C ARG A 16 10.77 16.57 0.82
N ALA A 17 10.39 16.01 1.96
CA ALA A 17 10.93 14.74 2.39
C ALA A 17 10.64 13.74 1.27
N ALA A 18 11.68 13.34 0.53
CA ALA A 18 11.59 12.20 -0.36
C ALA A 18 11.04 11.06 0.49
N CYS A 19 9.88 10.54 0.11
CA CYS A 19 9.29 9.42 0.82
C CYS A 19 10.33 8.29 0.78
N MET A 20 10.78 7.78 1.94
CA MET A 20 11.78 6.69 2.01
C MET A 20 11.30 5.34 1.41
N CYS A 21 10.17 5.41 0.72
CA CYS A 21 9.31 4.42 0.11
C CYS A 21 9.81 4.05 -1.28
N ASP A 22 10.43 5.03 -1.96
CA ASP A 22 11.11 4.84 -3.24
C ASP A 22 12.34 3.92 -3.11
N HIS A 23 12.78 3.66 -1.87
CA HIS A 23 13.93 2.80 -1.54
C HIS A 23 13.57 1.63 -0.60
N GLY A 24 12.27 1.34 -0.40
CA GLY A 24 11.82 0.16 0.37
C GLY A 24 11.97 0.23 1.90
N PHE A 25 12.05 1.42 2.50
CA PHE A 25 12.02 1.57 3.97
C PHE A 25 10.62 1.90 4.49
N ALA A 26 10.36 1.57 5.76
CA ALA A 26 9.08 1.80 6.44
C ALA A 26 8.65 3.28 6.35
N CYS A 27 7.66 3.54 5.51
CA CYS A 27 7.04 4.84 5.37
C CYS A 27 6.09 5.13 6.54
N SER A 28 6.12 6.33 7.10
CA SER A 28 5.09 6.81 8.04
C SER A 28 3.84 7.38 7.36
N SER A 29 3.82 7.47 6.03
CA SER A 29 2.67 7.88 5.23
C SER A 29 1.70 6.72 5.02
N PHE A 30 0.42 7.06 5.01
CA PHE A 30 -0.68 6.19 4.66
C PHE A 30 -1.33 6.59 3.33
N ALA A 31 -0.63 7.39 2.50
CA ALA A 31 -1.07 7.67 1.14
C ALA A 31 -1.17 6.37 0.32
N PRO A 32 -1.92 6.34 -0.80
CA PRO A 32 -2.07 5.14 -1.63
C PRO A 32 -0.72 4.51 -1.96
N GLY A 33 -0.61 3.18 -1.80
CA GLY A 33 0.63 2.44 -2.07
C GLY A 33 1.64 2.37 -0.91
N HIS A 34 1.43 3.09 0.19
CA HIS A 34 2.35 3.10 1.34
C HIS A 34 1.93 2.13 2.46
N ALA A 35 2.11 2.52 3.73
CA ALA A 35 1.66 1.72 4.86
C ALA A 35 0.14 1.54 4.82
N LEU A 36 -0.34 0.35 5.19
CA LEU A 36 -1.77 0.07 5.26
C LEU A 36 -2.34 0.67 6.55
N HIS A 37 -3.31 1.58 6.41
CA HIS A 37 -3.98 2.18 7.55
C HIS A 37 -4.98 1.19 8.19
N LEU A 38 -5.06 1.16 9.52
CA LEU A 38 -5.96 0.22 10.24
C LEU A 38 -7.43 0.38 9.84
N ILE A 39 -7.89 1.62 9.62
CA ILE A 39 -9.27 1.87 9.16
C ILE A 39 -9.47 1.34 7.74
N GLN A 40 -8.51 1.53 6.83
CA GLN A 40 -8.58 1.05 5.44
C GLN A 40 -8.73 -0.49 5.41
N ALA A 41 -7.90 -1.20 6.18
CA ALA A 41 -7.99 -2.66 6.31
C ALA A 41 -9.36 -3.12 6.85
N ARG A 42 -9.90 -2.41 7.84
CA ARG A 42 -11.22 -2.70 8.41
C ARG A 42 -12.35 -2.45 7.41
N MET A 43 -12.27 -1.38 6.63
CA MET A 43 -13.27 -1.09 5.61
C MET A 43 -13.29 -2.18 4.54
N ALA A 44 -12.13 -2.55 3.98
CA ALA A 44 -12.02 -3.63 2.99
C ALA A 44 -12.52 -4.98 3.53
N SER A 45 -12.27 -5.27 4.81
CA SER A 45 -12.80 -6.48 5.47
C SER A 45 -14.31 -6.44 5.70
N ALA A 46 -14.90 -5.25 5.85
CA ALA A 46 -16.34 -5.09 6.09
C ALA A 46 -17.16 -5.09 4.79
N THR A 47 -16.51 -4.98 3.62
CA THR A 47 -17.13 -4.99 2.29
C THR A 47 -16.68 -6.21 1.47
N PRO A 48 -17.07 -7.44 1.86
CA PRO A 48 -16.54 -8.67 1.27
C PRO A 48 -16.86 -8.84 -0.22
N LEU A 49 -17.90 -8.17 -0.74
CA LEU A 49 -18.28 -8.22 -2.15
C LEU A 49 -17.40 -7.33 -3.06
N GLY A 50 -16.55 -6.48 -2.47
CA GLY A 50 -15.66 -5.59 -3.23
C GLY A 50 -14.32 -6.23 -3.62
N TRP A 51 -14.08 -7.48 -3.22
CA TRP A 51 -12.86 -8.22 -3.56
C TRP A 51 -12.97 -8.87 -4.93
N THR A 52 -11.95 -8.69 -5.75
CA THR A 52 -11.79 -9.34 -7.06
C THR A 52 -10.56 -10.22 -7.03
N ASP A 53 -10.74 -11.51 -7.31
CA ASP A 53 -9.63 -12.46 -7.40
C ASP A 53 -8.82 -12.23 -8.69
N ALA A 54 -7.50 -12.32 -8.57
CA ALA A 54 -6.57 -12.13 -9.67
C ALA A 54 -5.31 -12.99 -9.51
N ILE A 55 -4.58 -13.13 -10.61
CA ILE A 55 -3.25 -13.73 -10.66
C ILE A 55 -2.23 -12.62 -10.94
N VAL A 56 -1.12 -12.61 -10.21
CA VAL A 56 0.01 -11.74 -10.53
C VAL A 56 0.63 -12.20 -11.85
N GLU A 57 0.62 -11.36 -12.88
CA GLU A 57 1.30 -11.65 -14.15
C GLU A 57 2.78 -11.29 -14.06
N GLU A 58 3.09 -10.11 -13.55
CA GLU A 58 4.45 -9.62 -13.35
C GLU A 58 4.55 -8.92 -11.99
N ALA A 59 5.71 -9.07 -11.36
CA ALA A 59 6.06 -8.36 -10.13
C ALA A 59 7.49 -7.85 -10.28
N ASP A 60 7.69 -6.54 -10.12
CA ASP A 60 9.00 -5.91 -10.12
C ASP A 60 9.33 -5.44 -8.69
N PRO A 61 10.17 -6.18 -7.96
CA PRO A 61 10.59 -5.80 -6.61
C PRO A 61 11.35 -4.48 -6.53
N ALA A 62 12.02 -4.05 -7.61
CA ALA A 62 12.83 -2.84 -7.61
C ALA A 62 11.94 -1.58 -7.65
N SER A 63 10.88 -1.59 -8.45
CA SER A 63 9.93 -0.49 -8.52
C SER A 63 8.74 -0.63 -7.57
N GLY A 64 8.42 -1.85 -7.11
CA GLY A 64 7.22 -2.14 -6.32
C GLY A 64 5.94 -2.25 -7.16
N ILE A 65 6.07 -2.35 -8.49
CA ILE A 65 4.94 -2.48 -9.42
C ILE A 65 4.54 -3.96 -9.55
N LEU A 66 3.23 -4.21 -9.59
CA LEU A 66 2.65 -5.50 -9.94
C LEU A 66 1.61 -5.31 -11.04
N SER A 67 1.58 -6.23 -12.00
CA SER A 67 0.47 -6.39 -12.93
C SER A 67 -0.36 -7.60 -12.52
N LEU A 68 -1.68 -7.41 -12.44
CA LEU A 68 -2.64 -8.41 -12.02
C LEU A 68 -3.63 -8.67 -13.14
N ARG A 69 -3.89 -9.93 -13.43
CA ARG A 69 -4.99 -10.33 -14.31
C ARG A 69 -6.13 -10.92 -13.48
N THR A 70 -7.31 -10.29 -13.52
CA THR A 70 -8.51 -10.85 -12.88
C THR A 70 -8.95 -12.12 -13.61
N LEU A 71 -9.78 -12.92 -12.95
CA LEU A 71 -10.33 -14.14 -13.58
C LEU A 71 -11.24 -13.85 -14.78
N ASP A 72 -11.82 -12.65 -14.84
CA ASP A 72 -12.61 -12.16 -15.98
C ASP A 72 -11.73 -11.59 -17.12
N GLY A 73 -10.42 -11.49 -16.89
CA GLY A 73 -9.42 -11.10 -17.88
C GLY A 73 -8.96 -9.64 -17.81
N ASP A 74 -9.50 -8.85 -16.89
CA ASP A 74 -9.12 -7.44 -16.70
C ASP A 74 -7.70 -7.31 -16.17
N LEU A 75 -6.98 -6.30 -16.65
CA LEU A 75 -5.63 -5.98 -16.23
C LEU A 75 -5.65 -4.82 -15.23
N HIS A 76 -5.02 -5.02 -14.07
CA HIS A 76 -4.73 -3.96 -13.10
C HIS A 76 -3.24 -3.81 -12.92
N VAL A 77 -2.73 -2.59 -13.10
CA VAL A 77 -1.34 -2.26 -12.75
C VAL A 77 -1.37 -1.45 -11.46
N ILE A 78 -0.64 -1.94 -10.46
CA ILE A 78 -0.65 -1.37 -9.11
C ILE A 78 0.77 -1.19 -8.60
N TRP A 79 0.91 -0.31 -7.61
CA TRP A 79 2.17 -0.03 -6.94
C TRP A 79 2.05 -0.16 -5.41
N ASN A 80 3.09 -0.70 -4.79
CA ASN A 80 3.24 -0.76 -3.34
C ASN A 80 4.70 -0.58 -2.91
N SER A 81 4.95 0.32 -1.96
CA SER A 81 6.29 0.51 -1.37
C SER A 81 6.62 -0.45 -0.24
N GLY A 82 5.65 -1.24 0.23
CA GLY A 82 5.73 -2.07 1.43
C GLY A 82 6.20 -3.50 1.19
N GLY A 83 6.60 -3.86 -0.04
CA GLY A 83 7.13 -5.18 -0.36
C GLY A 83 6.15 -6.16 -1.01
N ALA A 84 4.97 -5.71 -1.47
CA ALA A 84 4.02 -6.61 -2.14
C ALA A 84 4.65 -7.36 -3.33
N ALA A 85 5.45 -6.68 -4.16
CA ALA A 85 6.14 -7.28 -5.31
C ALA A 85 7.26 -8.27 -4.91
N LEU A 86 7.77 -8.18 -3.67
CA LEU A 86 8.72 -9.15 -3.11
C LEU A 86 8.01 -10.41 -2.59
N GLU A 87 6.83 -10.24 -1.96
CA GLU A 87 6.10 -11.32 -1.31
C GLU A 87 5.18 -12.10 -2.25
N ALA A 88 4.60 -11.44 -3.26
CA ALA A 88 3.68 -12.03 -4.22
C ALA A 88 4.32 -12.10 -5.63
N PRO A 89 5.18 -13.10 -5.91
CA PRO A 89 5.80 -13.28 -7.22
C PRO A 89 4.75 -13.63 -8.29
N ALA A 90 5.15 -13.52 -9.56
CA ALA A 90 4.34 -13.95 -10.71
C ALA A 90 3.76 -15.37 -10.52
N GLY A 91 2.48 -15.54 -10.91
CA GLY A 91 1.69 -16.74 -10.70
C GLY A 91 1.00 -16.81 -9.33
N SER A 92 1.26 -15.89 -8.41
CA SER A 92 0.61 -15.87 -7.11
C SER A 92 -0.88 -15.51 -7.22
N PRO A 93 -1.78 -16.26 -6.55
CA PRO A 93 -3.16 -15.85 -6.40
C PRO A 93 -3.26 -14.72 -5.37
N VAL A 94 -3.99 -13.68 -5.73
CA VAL A 94 -4.23 -12.49 -4.89
C VAL A 94 -5.69 -12.08 -5.00
N ALA A 95 -6.13 -11.25 -4.06
CA ALA A 95 -7.42 -10.57 -4.16
C ALA A 95 -7.20 -9.06 -4.06
N LEU A 96 -7.83 -8.29 -4.96
CA LEU A 96 -7.76 -6.84 -4.98
C LEU A 96 -9.10 -6.26 -4.54
N HIS A 97 -9.08 -5.35 -3.58
CA HIS A 97 -10.21 -4.48 -3.25
C HIS A 97 -9.94 -3.09 -3.83
N SER A 98 -10.47 -2.81 -5.03
CA SER A 98 -10.20 -1.58 -5.77
C SER A 98 -10.68 -0.32 -5.04
N ASP A 99 -11.90 -0.33 -4.48
CA ASP A 99 -12.48 0.85 -3.81
C ASP A 99 -11.67 1.33 -2.60
N TYR A 100 -10.98 0.41 -1.91
CA TYR A 100 -10.16 0.70 -0.75
C TYR A 100 -8.66 0.57 -1.02
N GLY A 101 -8.25 0.27 -2.25
CA GLY A 101 -6.84 0.12 -2.63
C GLY A 101 -6.10 -0.89 -1.75
N VAL A 102 -6.66 -2.10 -1.57
CA VAL A 102 -6.01 -3.15 -0.76
C VAL A 102 -5.76 -4.39 -1.62
N LEU A 103 -4.52 -4.87 -1.61
CA LEU A 103 -4.15 -6.18 -2.15
C LEU A 103 -3.99 -7.17 -1.01
N ALA A 104 -4.61 -8.34 -1.11
CA ALA A 104 -4.43 -9.45 -0.20
C ALA A 104 -3.63 -10.58 -0.88
N TYR A 105 -2.60 -11.06 -0.18
CA TYR A 105 -1.86 -12.28 -0.51
C TYR A 105 -1.87 -13.19 0.72
N GLY A 106 -2.63 -14.28 0.65
CA GLY A 106 -2.89 -15.13 1.81
C GLY A 106 -3.52 -14.34 2.96
N ARG A 107 -2.77 -14.15 4.05
CA ARG A 107 -3.21 -13.39 5.24
C ARG A 107 -2.61 -11.97 5.29
N THR A 108 -1.66 -11.66 4.41
CA THR A 108 -0.99 -10.36 4.36
C THR A 108 -1.81 -9.41 3.48
N GLN A 109 -1.88 -8.15 3.89
CA GLN A 109 -2.56 -7.09 3.14
C GLN A 109 -1.62 -5.92 2.91
N PHE A 110 -1.72 -5.33 1.72
CA PHE A 110 -0.93 -4.19 1.27
C PHE A 110 -1.85 -3.06 0.83
N ASN A 111 -1.52 -1.83 1.20
CA ASN A 111 -2.12 -0.63 0.60
C ASN A 111 -1.47 -0.40 -0.76
N VAL A 112 -2.28 -0.26 -1.80
CA VAL A 112 -1.83 -0.18 -3.20
C VAL A 112 -2.36 1.05 -3.89
N ALA A 113 -1.58 1.60 -4.80
CA ALA A 113 -1.99 2.68 -5.71
C ALA A 113 -2.19 2.13 -7.11
N ALA A 114 -3.18 2.63 -7.85
CA ALA A 114 -3.23 2.40 -9.29
C ALA A 114 -2.13 3.21 -9.99
N VAL A 115 -1.57 2.65 -11.06
CA VAL A 115 -0.54 3.28 -11.91
C VAL A 115 -1.16 3.84 -13.18
#